data_AF-B1HWK6-F1
#
_entry.id   AF-B1HWK6-F1
#
_cell.length_a   1.000
_cell.length_b   1.000
_cell.length_c   1.000
_cell.angle_alpha   90.00
_cell.angle_beta   90.00
_cell.angle_gamma   90.00
#
_symmetry.space_group_name_H-M   'P 1'
#
loop_
_entity.id
_entity.type
_entity.pdbx_description
1 polymer ?
#
loop_
_entity_poly.entity_id
_entity_poly.type
_entity_poly.pdbx_seq_one_letter_code
_entity_poly.pdbx_strand_id
1 'polypeptide(L)' 'MFDGKCLIVEGRSDKLQIEPILNENVTILCTNGTIGVHQLEELIDPYEGYELFTFFDAAYFRR' A
#
# COMPACT_ATOMS: atom_id res chain seq x y z
N MET A 1 12.45 0.00 -16.60
CA MET A 1 11.43 -1.02 -16.30
C MET A 1 11.40 -1.14 -14.79
N PHE A 2 10.23 -1.23 -14.17
CA PHE A 2 10.12 -1.42 -12.71
C PHE A 2 10.39 -2.87 -12.34
N ASP A 3 10.91 -3.10 -11.14
CA ASP A 3 11.25 -4.44 -10.61
C ASP A 3 10.02 -5.24 -10.16
N GLY A 4 8.89 -4.56 -9.97
CA GLY A 4 7.61 -5.16 -9.61
C GLY A 4 6.55 -4.10 -9.30
N LYS A 5 5.40 -4.54 -8.77
CA LYS A 5 4.32 -3.67 -8.29
C LYS A 5 4.18 -3.75 -6.78
N CYS A 6 3.96 -2.61 -6.15
CA CYS A 6 3.71 -2.51 -4.72
C CYS A 6 2.45 -1.69 -4.45
N LEU A 7 1.53 -2.26 -3.68
CA LEU A 7 0.30 -1.61 -3.24
C LEU A 7 0.39 -1.28 -1.75
N ILE A 8 0.25 0.00 -1.43
CA ILE A 8 0.24 0.50 -0.06
C ILE A 8 -1.22 0.67 0.38
N VAL A 9 -1.59 0.06 1.50
CA VAL A 9 -2.94 0.08 2.08
C VAL A 9 -2.91 0.55 3.54
N GLU A 10 -4.04 1.06 4.05
CA GLU A 10 -4.13 1.54 5.42
C GLU A 10 -4.06 0.40 6.44
N GLY A 11 -4.87 -0.64 6.20
CA GLY A 11 -5.13 -1.69 7.16
C GLY A 11 -4.83 -3.10 6.66
N ARG A 12 -4.63 -4.01 7.62
CA ARG A 12 -4.55 -5.45 7.34
C ARG A 12 -5.82 -5.98 6.66
N SER A 13 -6.98 -5.42 6.97
CA SER A 13 -8.25 -5.80 6.36
C SER A 13 -8.23 -5.61 4.85
N ASP A 14 -7.71 -4.47 4.38
CA ASP A 14 -7.61 -4.15 2.94
C ASP A 14 -6.71 -5.17 2.24
N LYS A 15 -5.54 -5.45 2.83
CA LYS A 15 -4.61 -6.47 2.31
C LYS A 15 -5.30 -7.82 2.13
N LEU A 16 -6.01 -8.31 3.15
CA LEU A 16 -6.67 -9.61 3.12
C LEU A 16 -7.83 -9.67 2.11
N GLN A 17 -8.47 -8.54 1.81
CA GLN A 17 -9.56 -8.46 0.82
C GLN A 17 -9.02 -8.32 -0.61
N ILE A 18 -7.91 -7.61 -0.79
CA ILE A 18 -7.32 -7.32 -2.10
C ILE A 18 -6.45 -8.48 -2.62
N GLU A 19 -5.63 -9.08 -1.76
CA GLU A 19 -4.74 -10.20 -2.12
C GLU A 19 -5.42 -11.31 -2.95
N PRO A 20 -6.62 -11.82 -2.61
CA PRO A 20 -7.27 -12.88 -3.38
C PRO A 20 -7.89 -12.45 -4.71
N ILE A 21 -8.06 -11.15 -4.97
CA ILE A 21 -8.66 -10.64 -6.21
C ILE A 21 -7.63 -10.16 -7.24
N LEU A 22 -6.35 -10.13 -6.88
CA LEU A 22 -5.26 -9.79 -7.78
C LEU A 22 -4.90 -10.98 -8.68
N ASN A 23 -4.81 -10.74 -9.99
CA ASN A 23 -4.42 -11.75 -10.97
C ASN A 23 -2.91 -11.74 -11.29
N GLU A 24 -2.12 -10.98 -10.53
CA GLU A 24 -0.68 -10.87 -10.66
C GLU A 24 -0.04 -10.77 -9.28
N ASN A 25 1.28 -11.03 -9.21
CA ASN A 25 2.01 -10.90 -7.95
C ASN A 25 2.27 -9.41 -7.64
N VAL A 26 1.60 -8.90 -6.59
CA VAL A 26 1.79 -7.52 -6.10
C VAL A 26 2.22 -7.59 -4.65
N THR A 27 3.27 -6.85 -4.29
CA THR A 27 3.63 -6.69 -2.88
C THR A 27 2.60 -5.79 -2.21
N ILE A 28 2.01 -6.23 -1.08
CA ILE A 28 1.05 -5.40 -0.34
C ILE A 28 1.63 -5.01 1.03
N LEU A 29 1.84 -3.70 1.20
CA LEU A 29 2.33 -3.06 2.42
C LEU A 29 1.18 -2.42 3.19
N CYS A 30 1.12 -2.64 4.51
CA CYS A 30 0.14 -1.99 5.37
C CYS A 30 0.82 -0.87 6.17
N THR A 31 0.25 0.33 6.18
CA THR A 31 0.72 1.43 7.07
C THR A 31 0.31 1.19 8.53
N ASN A 32 -0.64 0.29 8.78
CA ASN A 32 -1.23 -0.01 10.09
C ASN A 32 -1.88 1.22 10.73
N GLY A 33 -2.64 1.98 9.93
CA GLY A 33 -3.26 3.25 10.30
C GLY A 33 -2.43 4.46 9.85
N THR A 34 -2.47 5.55 10.62
CA THR A 34 -1.69 6.76 10.32
C THR A 34 -0.20 6.51 10.59
N ILE A 35 0.63 6.71 9.57
CA ILE A 35 2.09 6.60 9.63
C ILE A 35 2.73 7.97 9.42
N GLY A 36 3.83 8.26 10.13
CA GLY A 36 4.60 9.49 9.92
C GLY A 36 5.39 9.45 8.61
N VAL A 37 5.75 10.62 8.07
CA VAL A 37 6.47 10.73 6.77
C VAL A 37 7.77 9.92 6.76
N HIS A 38 8.62 10.06 7.78
CA HIS A 38 9.88 9.31 7.87
C HIS A 38 9.68 7.79 7.95
N GLN A 39 8.65 7.34 8.67
CA GLN A 39 8.34 5.92 8.79
C GLN A 39 7.78 5.37 7.47
N LEU A 40 7.06 6.20 6.71
CA LEU A 40 6.60 5.86 5.37
C LEU A 40 7.79 5.76 4.41
N GLU A 41 8.75 6.68 4.47
CA GLU A 41 9.98 6.62 3.68
C GLU A 41 10.75 5.32 3.96
N GLU A 42 10.99 4.98 5.24
CA GLU A 42 11.62 3.70 5.61
C GLU A 42 10.84 2.47 5.14
N LEU A 43 9.50 2.55 5.14
CA LEU A 43 8.63 1.45 4.69
C LEU A 43 8.75 1.19 3.19
N ILE A 44 8.90 2.25 2.38
CA ILE A 44 8.94 2.17 0.92
C ILE A 44 10.36 2.07 0.35
N ASP A 45 11.40 2.42 1.13
CA ASP A 45 12.81 2.38 0.72
C ASP A 45 13.23 1.05 0.05
N PRO A 46 12.85 -0.14 0.57
CA PRO A 46 13.17 -1.41 -0.11
C PRO A 46 12.50 -1.62 -1.48
N TYR A 47 11.55 -0.75 -1.83
CA TYR A 47 10.70 -0.84 -3.01
C TYR A 47 10.87 0.37 -3.95
N GLU A 48 11.96 1.14 -3.84
CA GLU A 48 12.24 2.30 -4.70
C GLU A 48 12.20 1.96 -6.21
N GLY A 49 12.59 0.74 -6.59
CA GLY A 49 12.55 0.24 -7.96
C GLY A 49 11.18 -0.28 -8.43
N TYR A 50 10.17 -0.29 -7.57
CA TYR A 50 8.83 -0.82 -7.86
C TYR A 50 7.90 0.29 -8.36
N GLU A 51 6.88 -0.11 -9.11
CA GLU A 51 5.74 0.76 -9.40
C GLU A 51 4.84 0.81 -8.16
N LEU A 52 4.75 1.99 -7.54
CA LEU A 52 4.02 2.20 -6.29
C LEU A 52 2.58 2.67 -6.53
N PHE A 53 1.64 2.04 -5.83
CA PHE A 53 0.21 2.36 -5.84
C PHE A 53 -0.30 2.55 -4.41
N THR A 54 -1.35 3.35 -4.24
CA THR A 54 -1.98 3.58 -2.94
C THR A 54 -3.47 3.27 -3.00
N PHE A 55 -3.99 2.58 -2.00
CA PHE A 55 -5.42 2.35 -1.80
C PHE A 55 -5.79 2.73 -0.36
N PHE A 56 -6.31 3.95 -0.21
CA PHE A 56 -6.74 4.52 1.05
C PHE A 56 -8.20 4.90 0.97
N ASP A 57 -8.90 4.80 2.10
CA ASP A 57 -10.28 5.24 2.19
C ASP A 57 -10.40 6.74 1.89
N ALA A 58 -11.46 7.08 1.17
CA ALA A 58 -11.84 8.48 0.99
C ALA A 58 -12.37 9.03 2.31
N ALA A 59 -11.49 9.62 3.13
CA ALA A 59 -11.84 10.18 4.43
C ALA A 59 -12.75 11.44 4.36
N TYR A 60 -13.12 11.90 3.16
CA TYR A 60 -13.87 13.13 2.93
C TYR A 60 -15.34 12.90 2.57
N PHE A 61 -16.11 12.19 3.41
CA PHE A 61 -17.57 12.36 3.46
C PHE A 61 -18.17 11.83 4.77
N ARG A 62 -18.00 12.58 5.87
CA ARG A 62 -19.00 12.62 6.94
C ARG A 62 -19.50 14.05 7.05
N ARG A 63 -20.73 14.24 6.58
CA ARG A 63 -21.57 15.43 6.85
C ARG A 63 -21.66 15.70 8.35
#